data_AF-A0A8H6A1C4-F1
#
_entry.id   AF-A0A8H6A1C4-F1
#
_cell.length_a   1.000
_cell.length_b   1.000
_cell.length_c   1.000
_cell.angle_alpha   90.00
_cell.angle_beta   90.00
_cell.angle_gamma   90.00
#
_symmetry.space_group_name_H-M   'P 1'
#
loop_
_entity.id
_entity.type
_entity.pdbx_description
1 polymer ?
#
loop_
_entity_poly.entity_id
_entity_poly.type
_entity_poly.pdbx_seq_one_letter_code
_entity_poly.pdbx_strand_id
1 'polypeptide(L)'
;MVSRSLPFLIDGIETDIDRRFLDHFVYGFSRVLTLINDDSNPFKEILLPMATQHRGLMHSLMCLSGSHLSGLEPEPKFIERKFHHFHRAIKDLQRNLEMKGSSKPNKPGEEPDLLVEDPIIASTIALSLNTICEGETRGEYRFHMDAAKYLLKHQKPRNEKFRQFIVEFFQYHDVSNSVTSLDRRPAHLNGELRLPDFVPHAQAGMFLGVFDGLFNYISEVTRLRDRIRQRHGEGYEPAVDYQILSEAVSIDSAIRLWETSYPPNTANWSLAQLYRQSTWVYLYRTIRPSQPGDKIAQVVDDGLAYLDQLPQDAGAYSIVLMPLFLLGCSAFLEPQRKRIQKGFDTLKSYSNLRNIEPAFKVVKKVWEVMDSNIKESWDWEKIISDMDMDFLIT
;
A
#
# COMPACT_ATOMS: atom_id res chain seq x y z
N MET A 1 18.74 -37.31 35.08
CA MET A 1 17.72 -37.67 34.05
C MET A 1 17.70 -36.56 33.02
N VAL A 2 17.93 -36.87 31.75
CA VAL A 2 17.76 -35.89 30.66
C VAL A 2 16.28 -35.88 30.32
N SER A 3 15.57 -34.80 30.66
CA SER A 3 14.20 -34.58 30.22
C SER A 3 14.19 -34.54 28.69
N ARG A 4 13.42 -35.44 28.06
CA ARG A 4 13.24 -35.47 26.60
C ARG A 4 11.91 -34.79 26.29
N SER A 5 11.94 -33.52 25.91
CA SER A 5 10.76 -32.79 25.44
C SER A 5 10.40 -33.20 24.01
N LEU A 6 9.11 -33.21 23.70
CA LEU A 6 8.62 -33.36 22.32
C LEU A 6 8.94 -32.09 21.50
N PRO A 7 9.15 -32.21 20.18
CA PRO A 7 9.29 -31.05 19.30
C PRO A 7 7.96 -30.27 19.22
N PHE A 8 8.03 -28.99 18.86
CA PHE A 8 6.86 -28.19 18.57
C PHE A 8 6.17 -28.68 17.29
N LEU A 9 4.84 -28.57 17.26
CA LEU A 9 4.05 -28.98 16.10
C LEU A 9 4.19 -27.99 14.92
N ILE A 10 4.27 -26.70 15.23
CA ILE A 10 4.40 -25.61 14.25
C ILE A 10 5.58 -24.74 14.68
N ASP A 11 6.62 -24.69 13.86
CA ASP A 11 7.78 -23.83 14.11
C ASP A 11 7.37 -22.36 14.17
N GLY A 12 7.73 -21.67 15.25
CA GLY A 12 7.30 -20.30 15.51
C GLY A 12 6.01 -20.18 16.34
N ILE A 13 5.30 -21.27 16.64
CA ILE A 13 4.19 -21.29 17.61
C ILE A 13 4.60 -22.13 18.81
N GLU A 14 5.43 -21.53 19.67
CA GLU A 14 6.15 -22.23 20.74
C GLU A 14 5.57 -21.90 22.13
N THR A 15 4.93 -20.75 22.26
CA THR A 15 4.41 -20.19 23.52
C THR A 15 2.94 -19.82 23.41
N ASP A 16 2.29 -19.58 24.56
CA ASP A 16 0.91 -19.07 24.59
C ASP A 16 0.79 -17.67 23.96
N ILE A 17 1.85 -16.86 23.99
CA ILE A 17 1.89 -15.57 23.30
C ILE A 17 1.85 -15.77 21.79
N ASP A 18 2.56 -16.77 21.27
CA ASP A 18 2.55 -17.05 19.82
C ASP A 18 1.19 -17.53 19.36
N ARG A 19 0.52 -18.36 20.17
CA ARG A 19 -0.87 -18.77 19.91
C ARG A 19 -1.79 -17.55 19.88
N ARG A 20 -1.63 -16.61 20.82
CA ARG A 20 -2.39 -15.35 20.83
C ARG A 20 -2.10 -14.48 19.60
N PHE A 21 -0.85 -14.40 19.15
CA PHE A 21 -0.50 -13.71 17.90
C PHE A 21 -1.13 -14.39 16.67
N LEU A 22 -1.14 -15.71 16.64
CA LEU A 22 -1.78 -16.47 15.55
C LEU A 22 -3.30 -16.28 15.56
N ASP A 23 -3.95 -16.38 16.70
CA ASP A 23 -5.40 -16.16 16.83
C ASP A 23 -5.76 -14.73 16.42
N HIS A 24 -4.99 -13.73 16.87
CA HIS A 24 -5.18 -12.34 16.47
C HIS A 24 -5.02 -12.15 14.95
N PHE A 25 -4.04 -12.82 14.34
CA PHE A 25 -3.83 -12.78 12.89
C PHE A 25 -5.04 -13.35 12.14
N VAL A 26 -5.51 -14.53 12.53
CA VAL A 26 -6.57 -15.28 11.83
C VAL A 26 -7.94 -14.63 11.99
N TYR A 27 -8.30 -14.19 13.20
CA TYR A 27 -9.67 -13.77 13.50
C TYR A 27 -9.89 -12.25 13.40
N GLY A 28 -8.83 -11.45 13.54
CA GLY A 28 -8.93 -9.99 13.52
C GLY A 28 -8.11 -9.37 12.39
N PHE A 29 -6.80 -9.48 12.51
CA PHE A 29 -5.88 -8.61 11.77
C PHE A 29 -5.82 -8.88 10.26
N SER A 30 -5.93 -10.13 9.80
CA SER A 30 -5.93 -10.41 8.36
C SER A 30 -7.05 -9.69 7.60
N ARG A 31 -8.17 -9.36 8.27
CA ARG A 31 -9.34 -8.69 7.68
C ARG A 31 -9.12 -7.22 7.38
N VAL A 32 -8.14 -6.58 8.01
CA VAL A 32 -7.83 -5.15 7.79
C VAL A 32 -6.72 -4.94 6.77
N LEU A 33 -6.16 -6.01 6.21
CA LEU A 33 -5.08 -5.99 5.21
C LEU A 33 -5.56 -6.24 3.76
N THR A 34 -6.85 -6.54 3.57
CA THR A 34 -7.45 -6.87 2.27
C THR A 34 -8.93 -6.52 2.29
N LEU A 35 -9.50 -6.30 1.10
CA LEU A 35 -10.94 -6.10 0.95
C LEU A 35 -11.77 -7.34 1.28
N ILE A 36 -11.16 -8.53 1.21
CA ILE A 36 -11.85 -9.80 1.43
C ILE A 36 -11.93 -10.06 2.94
N ASN A 37 -13.13 -9.84 3.49
CA ASN A 37 -13.41 -9.99 4.92
C ASN A 37 -14.03 -11.36 5.29
N ASP A 38 -14.17 -12.27 4.33
CA ASP A 38 -14.69 -13.63 4.52
C ASP A 38 -13.56 -14.68 4.65
N ASP A 39 -13.91 -15.96 4.48
CA ASP A 39 -12.95 -17.06 4.56
C ASP A 39 -12.04 -17.20 3.36
N SER A 40 -12.36 -16.55 2.23
CA SER A 40 -11.50 -16.48 1.04
C SER A 40 -10.35 -15.47 1.14
N ASN A 41 -10.14 -14.89 2.32
CA ASN A 41 -9.07 -13.95 2.60
C ASN A 41 -7.69 -14.55 2.23
N PRO A 42 -6.90 -13.92 1.35
CA PRO A 42 -5.63 -14.47 0.84
C PRO A 42 -4.57 -14.65 1.94
N PHE A 43 -4.59 -13.85 3.00
CA PHE A 43 -3.69 -14.04 4.13
C PHE A 43 -3.99 -15.35 4.88
N LYS A 44 -5.27 -15.75 4.95
CA LYS A 44 -5.71 -17.01 5.56
C LYS A 44 -5.58 -18.20 4.61
N GLU A 45 -6.04 -18.08 3.36
CA GLU A 45 -6.07 -19.22 2.42
C GLU A 45 -4.71 -19.50 1.78
N ILE A 46 -3.84 -18.49 1.64
CA ILE A 46 -2.59 -18.60 0.89
C ILE A 46 -1.39 -18.50 1.83
N LEU A 47 -1.25 -17.39 2.55
CA LEU A 47 -0.04 -17.13 3.34
C LEU A 47 0.07 -18.03 4.57
N LEU A 48 -1.04 -18.28 5.28
CA LEU A 48 -0.99 -19.07 6.50
C LEU A 48 -0.62 -20.55 6.25
N PRO A 49 -1.22 -21.29 5.28
CA PRO A 49 -0.79 -22.65 4.94
C PRO A 49 0.64 -22.74 4.42
N MET A 50 1.13 -21.67 3.78
CA MET A 50 2.53 -21.55 3.37
C MET A 50 3.44 -21.36 4.60
N ALA A 51 2.99 -20.58 5.58
CA ALA A 51 3.74 -20.30 6.81
C ALA A 51 3.88 -21.53 7.70
N THR A 52 2.85 -22.39 7.79
CA THR A 52 2.94 -23.64 8.58
C THR A 52 3.99 -24.62 8.04
N GLN A 53 4.43 -24.44 6.79
CA GLN A 53 5.47 -25.23 6.15
C GLN A 53 6.82 -24.49 6.05
N HIS A 54 6.87 -23.18 6.34
CA HIS A 54 8.07 -22.36 6.20
C HIS A 54 8.29 -21.45 7.41
N ARG A 55 9.27 -21.83 8.23
CA ARG A 55 9.63 -21.16 9.48
C ARG A 55 9.85 -19.64 9.36
N GLY A 56 10.60 -19.19 8.35
CA GLY A 56 10.88 -17.76 8.17
C GLY A 56 9.62 -16.95 7.89
N LEU A 57 8.64 -17.55 7.21
CA LEU A 57 7.36 -16.91 6.91
C LEU A 57 6.48 -16.90 8.16
N MET A 58 6.43 -17.99 8.93
CA MET A 58 5.72 -18.00 10.21
C MET A 58 6.24 -16.92 11.17
N HIS A 59 7.56 -16.80 11.32
CA HIS A 59 8.13 -15.72 12.14
C HIS A 59 7.78 -14.33 11.57
N SER A 60 7.73 -14.15 10.25
CA SER A 60 7.31 -12.87 9.63
C SER A 60 5.84 -12.53 9.93
N LEU A 61 4.93 -13.50 9.83
CA LEU A 61 3.51 -13.30 10.14
C LEU A 61 3.28 -13.04 11.64
N MET A 62 3.98 -13.75 12.53
CA MET A 62 3.87 -13.54 13.97
C MET A 62 4.47 -12.19 14.41
N CYS A 63 5.55 -11.75 13.76
CA CYS A 63 6.07 -10.40 13.93
C CYS A 63 5.01 -9.36 13.55
N LEU A 64 4.48 -9.47 12.33
CA LEU A 64 3.45 -8.59 11.79
C LEU A 64 2.22 -8.53 12.71
N SER A 65 1.70 -9.69 13.14
CA SER A 65 0.58 -9.78 14.07
C SER A 65 0.88 -9.19 15.45
N GLY A 66 2.07 -9.48 16.00
CA GLY A 66 2.52 -8.94 17.28
C GLY A 66 2.72 -7.41 17.24
N SER A 67 3.18 -6.86 16.13
CA SER A 67 3.31 -5.41 15.90
C SER A 67 1.95 -4.71 15.90
N HIS A 68 0.94 -5.32 15.31
CA HIS A 68 -0.44 -4.82 15.36
C HIS A 68 -1.05 -4.98 16.77
N LEU A 69 -0.96 -6.17 17.38
CA LEU A 69 -1.52 -6.44 18.70
C LEU A 69 -0.89 -5.57 19.79
N SER A 70 0.45 -5.39 19.76
CA SER A 70 1.14 -4.52 20.73
C SER A 70 0.76 -3.04 20.60
N GLY A 71 0.26 -2.62 19.43
CA GLY A 71 -0.31 -1.29 19.24
C GLY A 71 -1.70 -1.12 19.84
N LEU A 72 -2.47 -2.20 19.98
CA LEU A 72 -3.76 -2.22 20.67
C LEU A 72 -3.59 -2.40 22.19
N GLU A 73 -2.68 -3.30 22.56
CA GLU A 73 -2.41 -3.73 23.93
C GLU A 73 -0.89 -3.65 24.18
N PRO A 74 -0.36 -2.54 24.75
CA PRO A 74 1.07 -2.31 24.89
C PRO A 74 1.67 -3.09 26.08
N GLU A 75 1.45 -4.41 26.12
CA GLU A 75 2.02 -5.28 27.13
C GLU A 75 3.51 -5.59 26.83
N PRO A 76 4.42 -5.47 27.81
CA PRO A 76 5.86 -5.70 27.60
C PRO A 76 6.18 -7.07 26.98
N LYS A 77 5.43 -8.11 27.35
CA LYS A 77 5.60 -9.47 26.82
C LYS A 77 5.28 -9.59 25.32
N PHE A 78 4.33 -8.82 24.81
CA PHE A 78 4.02 -8.79 23.38
C PHE A 78 5.10 -8.05 22.61
N ILE A 79 5.62 -6.97 23.18
CA ILE A 79 6.72 -6.21 22.59
C ILE A 79 7.98 -7.08 22.51
N GLU A 80 8.35 -7.75 23.60
CA GLU A 80 9.51 -8.67 23.60
C GLU A 80 9.31 -9.80 22.58
N ARG A 81 8.13 -10.42 22.54
CA ARG A 81 7.88 -11.54 21.65
C ARG A 81 7.81 -11.12 20.17
N LYS A 82 7.24 -9.95 19.83
CA LYS A 82 7.28 -9.47 18.43
C LYS A 82 8.73 -9.24 17.97
N PHE A 83 9.60 -8.70 18.82
CA PHE A 83 11.01 -8.52 18.49
C PHE A 83 11.70 -9.87 18.31
N HIS A 84 11.40 -10.87 19.15
CA HIS A 84 11.91 -12.23 18.93
C HIS A 84 11.57 -12.74 17.51
N HIS A 85 10.32 -12.61 17.09
CA HIS A 85 9.88 -13.00 15.75
C HIS A 85 10.54 -12.19 14.64
N PHE A 86 10.65 -10.87 14.81
CA PHE A 86 11.35 -10.00 13.85
C PHE A 86 12.80 -10.44 13.62
N HIS A 87 13.57 -10.65 14.70
CA HIS A 87 14.97 -11.07 14.60
C HIS A 87 15.11 -12.44 13.92
N ARG A 88 14.19 -13.38 14.19
CA ARG A 88 14.17 -14.70 13.54
C ARG A 88 13.86 -14.58 12.05
N ALA A 89 12.85 -13.80 11.69
CA ALA A 89 12.43 -13.56 10.30
C ALA A 89 13.58 -12.97 9.47
N ILE A 90 14.23 -11.92 9.96
CA ILE A 90 15.38 -11.29 9.27
C ILE A 90 16.55 -12.26 9.13
N LYS A 91 16.88 -13.00 10.20
CA LYS A 91 17.98 -13.97 10.16
C LYS A 91 17.74 -15.08 9.13
N ASP A 92 16.51 -15.60 9.06
CA ASP A 92 16.16 -16.63 8.08
C ASP A 92 16.12 -16.06 6.66
N LEU A 93 15.69 -14.80 6.47
CA LEU A 93 15.77 -14.13 5.17
C LEU A 93 17.23 -13.95 4.71
N GLN A 94 18.10 -13.45 5.58
CA GLN A 94 19.53 -13.27 5.30
C GLN A 94 20.22 -14.59 4.93
N ARG A 95 20.00 -15.65 5.71
CA ARG A 95 20.56 -16.98 5.43
C ARG A 95 20.13 -17.52 4.07
N ASN A 96 18.86 -17.33 3.71
CA ASN A 96 18.35 -17.75 2.41
C ASN A 96 18.99 -16.99 1.25
N LEU A 97 19.28 -15.70 1.44
CA LEU A 97 19.98 -14.87 0.46
C LEU A 97 21.47 -15.27 0.35
N GLU A 98 22.15 -15.51 1.47
CA GLU A 98 23.57 -15.92 1.52
C GLU A 98 23.82 -17.31 0.90
N MET A 99 22.97 -18.28 1.23
CA MET A 99 23.04 -19.63 0.66
C MET A 99 22.88 -19.62 -0.86
N LYS A 100 22.06 -18.70 -1.39
CA LYS A 100 21.79 -18.60 -2.83
C LYS A 100 22.80 -17.73 -3.58
N GLY A 101 23.36 -16.70 -2.94
CA GLY A 101 24.48 -15.92 -3.48
C GLY A 101 25.79 -16.72 -3.58
N SER A 102 25.90 -17.82 -2.83
CA SER A 102 27.04 -18.75 -2.87
C SER A 102 26.90 -19.86 -3.92
N SER A 103 25.73 -19.98 -4.56
CA SER A 103 25.48 -20.94 -5.64
C SER A 103 26.25 -20.50 -6.90
N LYS A 104 27.28 -21.26 -7.29
CA LYS A 104 27.98 -21.01 -8.56
C LYS A 104 26.99 -21.15 -9.73
N PRO A 105 27.01 -20.25 -10.72
CA PRO A 105 26.21 -20.43 -11.92
C PRO A 105 26.63 -21.74 -12.61
N ASN A 106 25.66 -22.55 -13.02
CA ASN A 106 25.92 -23.83 -13.68
C ASN A 106 26.62 -23.66 -15.04
N LYS A 107 26.60 -22.45 -15.62
CA LYS A 107 27.34 -22.09 -16.85
C LYS A 107 27.95 -20.68 -16.77
N PRO A 108 29.09 -20.42 -17.41
CA PRO A 108 29.64 -19.08 -17.52
C PRO A 108 28.77 -18.22 -18.45
N GLY A 109 28.20 -17.13 -17.90
CA GLY A 109 27.34 -16.18 -18.62
C GLY A 109 25.84 -16.29 -18.36
N GLU A 110 25.39 -17.30 -17.62
CA GLU A 110 24.02 -17.36 -17.07
C GLU A 110 24.01 -16.70 -15.68
N GLU A 111 23.05 -15.81 -15.41
CA GLU A 111 22.77 -15.40 -14.03
C GLU A 111 22.43 -16.64 -13.20
N PRO A 112 22.90 -16.75 -11.94
CA PRO A 112 22.56 -17.89 -11.11
C PRO A 112 21.03 -18.03 -11.04
N ASP A 113 20.53 -19.23 -11.30
CA ASP A 113 19.12 -19.57 -11.18
C ASP A 113 18.72 -19.50 -9.70
N LEU A 114 18.44 -18.27 -9.26
CA LEU A 114 18.01 -17.95 -7.91
C LEU A 114 16.56 -18.39 -7.79
N LEU A 115 16.25 -19.69 -7.76
CA LEU A 115 14.90 -20.16 -7.44
C LEU A 115 14.60 -19.78 -5.99
N VAL A 116 14.07 -18.59 -5.76
CA VAL A 116 13.56 -18.12 -4.47
C VAL A 116 12.16 -18.69 -4.30
N GLU A 117 11.95 -19.40 -3.20
CA GLU A 117 10.67 -20.05 -2.96
C GLU A 117 9.61 -18.98 -2.64
N ASP A 118 8.37 -19.21 -3.06
CA ASP A 118 7.20 -18.36 -2.75
C ASP A 118 7.18 -17.84 -1.28
N PRO A 119 7.57 -18.62 -0.24
CA PRO A 119 7.62 -18.14 1.15
C PRO A 119 8.59 -16.98 1.41
N ILE A 120 9.67 -16.85 0.64
CA ILE A 120 10.63 -15.74 0.81
C ILE A 120 10.05 -14.43 0.26
N ILE A 121 9.33 -14.50 -0.86
CA ILE A 121 8.57 -13.35 -1.39
C ILE A 121 7.51 -12.94 -0.38
N ALA A 122 6.73 -13.91 0.12
CA ALA A 122 5.72 -13.67 1.15
C ALA A 122 6.32 -13.08 2.44
N SER A 123 7.49 -13.56 2.88
CA SER A 123 8.18 -13.03 4.07
C SER A 123 8.60 -11.58 3.87
N THR A 124 9.12 -11.25 2.68
CA THR A 124 9.52 -9.88 2.32
C THR A 124 8.33 -8.93 2.35
N ILE A 125 7.18 -9.36 1.85
CA ILE A 125 5.94 -8.58 1.87
C ILE A 125 5.38 -8.45 3.30
N ALA A 126 5.40 -9.52 4.11
CA ALA A 126 4.98 -9.44 5.50
C ALA A 126 5.85 -8.47 6.33
N LEU A 127 7.16 -8.41 6.04
CA LEU A 127 8.07 -7.44 6.65
C LEU A 127 7.80 -6.01 6.15
N SER A 128 7.47 -5.83 4.86
CA SER A 128 7.01 -4.52 4.35
C SER A 128 5.76 -4.04 5.09
N LEU A 129 4.75 -4.91 5.26
CA LEU A 129 3.55 -4.61 6.05
C LEU A 129 3.85 -4.32 7.52
N ASN A 130 4.91 -4.92 8.07
CA ASN A 130 5.31 -4.66 9.45
C ASN A 130 5.71 -3.20 9.64
N THR A 131 6.37 -2.58 8.65
CA THR A 131 6.75 -1.15 8.70
C THR A 131 5.52 -0.23 8.74
N ILE A 132 4.48 -0.57 7.97
CA ILE A 132 3.17 0.10 7.98
C ILE A 132 2.50 -0.03 9.36
N CYS A 133 2.53 -1.23 9.92
CA CYS A 133 1.96 -1.52 11.24
C CYS A 133 2.71 -0.81 12.37
N GLU A 134 4.02 -0.66 12.23
CA GLU A 134 4.86 0.08 13.18
C GLU A 134 4.71 1.60 13.05
N GLY A 135 4.22 2.08 11.90
CA GLY A 135 4.09 3.51 11.62
C GLY A 135 5.46 4.16 11.39
N GLU A 136 6.37 3.40 10.80
CA GLU A 136 7.72 3.85 10.47
C GLU A 136 7.68 4.94 9.39
N THR A 137 8.53 5.96 9.52
CA THR A 137 8.50 7.16 8.67
C THR A 137 9.87 7.54 8.11
N ARG A 138 10.86 6.64 8.11
CA ARG A 138 12.22 6.91 7.62
C ARG A 138 12.59 6.04 6.42
N GLY A 139 11.60 5.46 5.75
CA GLY A 139 11.82 4.66 4.54
C GLY A 139 12.20 3.21 4.78
N GLU A 140 11.96 2.67 5.97
CA GLU A 140 12.25 1.28 6.31
C GLU A 140 11.58 0.29 5.33
N TYR A 141 10.37 0.63 4.87
CA TYR A 141 9.61 -0.15 3.87
C TYR A 141 10.37 -0.30 2.53
N ARG A 142 11.24 0.66 2.18
CA ARG A 142 11.86 0.75 0.85
C ARG A 142 12.71 -0.47 0.53
N PHE A 143 13.51 -0.93 1.49
CA PHE A 143 14.35 -2.12 1.32
C PHE A 143 13.51 -3.37 1.05
N HIS A 144 12.36 -3.51 1.72
CA HIS A 144 11.45 -4.62 1.51
C HIS A 144 10.75 -4.55 0.16
N MET A 145 10.28 -3.37 -0.24
CA MET A 145 9.67 -3.16 -1.55
C MET A 145 10.65 -3.37 -2.71
N ASP A 146 11.90 -2.90 -2.58
CA ASP A 146 12.95 -3.10 -3.58
C ASP A 146 13.32 -4.57 -3.71
N ALA A 147 13.44 -5.28 -2.59
CA ALA A 147 13.65 -6.72 -2.59
C ALA A 147 12.47 -7.46 -3.24
N ALA A 148 11.23 -7.12 -2.89
CA ALA A 148 10.04 -7.73 -3.48
C ALA A 148 9.97 -7.49 -4.99
N LYS A 149 10.24 -6.25 -5.44
CA LYS A 149 10.30 -5.88 -6.87
C LYS A 149 11.36 -6.70 -7.60
N TYR A 150 12.55 -6.81 -7.03
CA TYR A 150 13.62 -7.61 -7.59
C TYR A 150 13.20 -9.08 -7.72
N LEU A 151 12.65 -9.68 -6.65
CA LEU A 151 12.20 -11.06 -6.66
C LEU A 151 11.10 -11.31 -7.70
N LEU A 152 10.08 -10.46 -7.75
CA LEU A 152 8.97 -10.59 -8.70
C LEU A 152 9.43 -10.42 -10.16
N LYS A 153 10.42 -9.57 -10.43
CA LYS A 153 10.93 -9.36 -11.80
C LYS A 153 11.69 -10.57 -12.34
N HIS A 154 12.47 -11.24 -11.49
CA HIS A 154 13.35 -12.33 -11.92
C HIS A 154 12.71 -13.70 -11.74
N GLN A 155 11.55 -13.79 -11.09
CA GLN A 155 10.95 -15.07 -10.74
C GLN A 155 9.44 -15.04 -10.82
N LYS A 156 8.89 -16.12 -11.37
CA LYS A 156 7.46 -16.37 -11.41
C LYS A 156 7.07 -17.26 -10.21
N PRO A 157 6.27 -16.76 -9.26
CA PRO A 157 5.76 -17.59 -8.18
C PRO A 157 5.05 -18.83 -8.74
N ARG A 158 5.27 -19.99 -8.09
CA ARG A 158 4.75 -21.27 -8.60
C ARG A 158 3.25 -21.40 -8.40
N ASN A 159 2.75 -20.89 -7.28
CA ASN A 159 1.34 -20.87 -6.99
C ASN A 159 0.69 -19.66 -7.70
N GLU A 160 -0.20 -19.94 -8.65
CA GLU A 160 -0.86 -18.90 -9.46
C GLU A 160 -1.77 -17.98 -8.63
N LYS A 161 -2.48 -18.50 -7.63
CA LYS A 161 -3.28 -17.67 -6.70
C LYS A 161 -2.38 -16.73 -5.90
N PHE A 162 -1.26 -17.24 -5.41
CA PHE A 162 -0.26 -16.43 -4.70
C PHE A 162 0.35 -15.38 -5.62
N ARG A 163 0.67 -15.75 -6.87
CA ARG A 163 1.18 -14.82 -7.90
C ARG A 163 0.22 -13.66 -8.12
N GLN A 164 -1.06 -13.94 -8.31
CA GLN A 164 -2.07 -12.90 -8.53
C GLN A 164 -2.18 -11.98 -7.30
N PHE A 165 -2.31 -12.56 -6.11
CA PHE A 165 -2.38 -11.81 -4.87
C PHE A 165 -1.16 -10.90 -4.66
N ILE A 166 0.06 -11.43 -4.85
CA ILE A 166 1.28 -10.69 -4.56
C ILE A 166 1.56 -9.58 -5.59
N VAL A 167 1.16 -9.78 -6.85
CA VAL A 167 1.27 -8.76 -7.90
C VAL A 167 0.29 -7.62 -7.63
N GLU A 168 -0.97 -7.93 -7.32
CA GLU A 168 -1.96 -6.91 -6.92
C GLU A 168 -1.47 -6.16 -5.68
N PHE A 169 -1.03 -6.89 -4.65
CA PHE A 169 -0.47 -6.30 -3.44
C PHE A 169 0.69 -5.34 -3.75
N PHE A 170 1.68 -5.81 -4.52
CA PHE A 170 2.85 -5.00 -4.85
C PHE A 170 2.47 -3.75 -5.65
N GLN A 171 1.64 -3.89 -6.68
CA GLN A 171 1.22 -2.76 -7.51
C GLN A 171 0.47 -1.69 -6.69
N TYR A 172 -0.38 -2.09 -5.75
CA TYR A 172 -1.10 -1.14 -4.90
C TYR A 172 -0.14 -0.29 -4.08
N HIS A 173 0.83 -0.95 -3.45
CA HIS A 173 1.81 -0.27 -2.60
C HIS A 173 2.79 0.58 -3.41
N ASP A 174 3.22 0.10 -4.57
CA ASP A 174 4.14 0.81 -5.45
C ASP A 174 3.51 2.09 -6.06
N VAL A 175 2.24 2.02 -6.48
CA VAL A 175 1.49 3.20 -6.94
C VAL A 175 1.25 4.19 -5.81
N SER A 176 0.80 3.72 -4.64
CA SER A 176 0.56 4.56 -3.47
C SER A 176 1.85 5.24 -2.97
N ASN A 177 2.98 4.54 -3.02
CA ASN A 177 4.29 5.09 -2.71
C ASN A 177 4.66 6.27 -3.62
N SER A 178 4.32 6.19 -4.91
CA SER A 178 4.63 7.23 -5.88
C SER A 178 3.89 8.55 -5.67
N VAL A 179 2.77 8.52 -4.93
CA VAL A 179 1.96 9.71 -4.62
C VAL A 179 2.59 10.54 -3.49
N THR A 180 3.47 9.94 -2.68
CA THR A 180 4.06 10.55 -1.48
C THR A 180 5.58 10.72 -1.55
N SER A 181 6.25 10.11 -2.52
CA SER A 181 7.70 10.13 -2.67
C SER A 181 8.18 10.95 -3.87
N LEU A 182 9.26 11.72 -3.70
CA LEU A 182 9.86 12.50 -4.78
C LEU A 182 10.69 11.69 -5.78
N ASP A 183 11.22 10.54 -5.37
CA ASP A 183 12.21 9.75 -6.11
C ASP A 183 11.71 8.33 -6.51
N ARG A 184 10.54 7.92 -6.01
CA ARG A 184 9.96 6.61 -6.27
C ARG A 184 8.86 6.70 -7.33
N ARG A 185 9.03 6.01 -8.45
CA ARG A 185 7.99 5.92 -9.49
C ARG A 185 7.52 4.49 -9.69
N PRO A 186 6.23 4.31 -10.02
CA PRO A 186 5.68 2.98 -10.18
C PRO A 186 6.51 2.22 -11.20
N ALA A 187 6.86 0.99 -10.86
CA ALA A 187 7.48 0.08 -11.78
C ALA A 187 6.58 -0.03 -13.02
N HIS A 188 7.11 0.32 -14.19
CA HIS A 188 6.60 -0.23 -15.43
C HIS A 188 6.89 -1.74 -15.38
N LEU A 189 5.97 -2.51 -14.80
CA LEU A 189 5.91 -3.94 -15.00
C LEU A 189 5.58 -4.14 -16.48
N ASN A 190 6.61 -4.11 -17.33
CA ASN A 190 6.50 -4.41 -18.75
C ASN A 190 6.46 -5.95 -18.92
N GLY A 191 5.68 -6.44 -19.88
CA GLY A 191 5.63 -7.87 -20.22
C GLY A 191 4.87 -8.75 -19.21
N GLU A 192 5.40 -9.96 -18.94
CA GLU A 192 4.76 -11.11 -18.27
C GLU A 192 4.26 -10.91 -16.83
N LEU A 193 4.61 -9.77 -16.21
CA LEU A 193 4.20 -9.35 -14.86
C LEU A 193 3.05 -8.33 -14.84
N ARG A 194 2.61 -7.84 -16.01
CA ARG A 194 1.24 -7.33 -16.11
C ARG A 194 0.31 -8.51 -15.87
N LEU A 195 -0.77 -8.29 -15.12
CA LEU A 195 -1.92 -9.19 -15.22
C LEU A 195 -2.28 -9.22 -16.73
N PRO A 196 -2.29 -10.41 -17.37
CA PRO A 196 -2.56 -10.50 -18.80
C PRO A 196 -3.83 -9.73 -19.15
N ASP A 197 -3.88 -9.04 -20.30
CA ASP A 197 -5.09 -8.34 -20.77
C ASP A 197 -6.32 -9.29 -20.90
N PHE A 198 -6.07 -10.61 -20.94
CA PHE A 198 -7.06 -11.69 -20.93
C PHE A 198 -7.63 -12.02 -19.55
N VAL A 199 -6.96 -11.67 -18.44
CA VAL A 199 -7.56 -11.79 -17.10
C VAL A 199 -8.77 -10.86 -17.12
N PRO A 200 -10.00 -11.38 -16.97
CA PRO A 200 -11.17 -10.52 -16.92
C PRO A 200 -10.90 -9.42 -15.91
N HIS A 201 -11.20 -8.16 -16.24
CA HIS A 201 -11.02 -7.01 -15.34
C HIS A 201 -11.75 -7.23 -13.98
N ALA A 202 -12.65 -8.21 -13.89
CA ALA A 202 -13.31 -8.69 -12.68
C ALA A 202 -12.48 -9.66 -11.81
N GLN A 203 -11.47 -10.35 -12.36
CA GLN A 203 -10.52 -11.17 -11.60
C GLN A 203 -9.31 -10.33 -11.15
N ALA A 204 -8.84 -9.40 -11.98
CA ALA A 204 -7.84 -8.41 -11.60
C ALA A 204 -8.41 -7.44 -10.58
N GLY A 205 -7.91 -7.46 -9.34
CA GLY A 205 -8.44 -6.67 -8.24
C GLY A 205 -9.41 -7.42 -7.34
N MET A 206 -9.47 -8.75 -7.40
CA MET A 206 -10.26 -9.50 -6.43
C MET A 206 -9.74 -9.33 -4.99
N PHE A 207 -8.43 -9.13 -4.79
CA PHE A 207 -7.84 -9.12 -3.45
C PHE A 207 -7.74 -7.72 -2.83
N LEU A 208 -7.63 -6.69 -3.67
CA LEU A 208 -7.51 -5.28 -3.25
C LEU A 208 -8.47 -4.31 -3.99
N GLY A 209 -9.36 -4.81 -4.84
CA GLY A 209 -10.57 -4.15 -5.30
C GLY A 209 -10.48 -3.22 -6.48
N VAL A 210 -9.47 -2.35 -6.54
CA VAL A 210 -9.49 -1.16 -7.40
C VAL A 210 -8.45 -1.24 -8.52
N PHE A 211 -8.33 -2.43 -9.12
CA PHE A 211 -7.41 -2.72 -10.22
C PHE A 211 -8.09 -2.77 -11.60
N ASP A 212 -9.30 -2.23 -11.72
CA ASP A 212 -10.02 -2.04 -12.99
C ASP A 212 -9.49 -0.86 -13.83
N GLY A 213 -8.21 -0.51 -13.65
CA GLY A 213 -7.48 0.46 -14.49
C GLY A 213 -7.19 1.82 -13.84
N LEU A 214 -7.87 2.21 -12.75
CA LEU A 214 -7.65 3.53 -12.11
C LEU A 214 -6.20 3.76 -11.68
N PHE A 215 -5.50 2.73 -11.19
CA PHE A 215 -4.11 2.86 -10.75
C PHE A 215 -3.14 3.18 -11.90
N ASN A 216 -3.49 2.80 -13.13
CA ASN A 216 -2.74 3.20 -14.31
C ASN A 216 -2.85 4.73 -14.49
N TYR A 217 -4.04 5.29 -14.36
CA TYR A 217 -4.23 6.74 -14.45
C TYR A 217 -3.54 7.49 -13.30
N ILE A 218 -3.56 6.97 -12.07
CA ILE A 218 -2.78 7.55 -10.96
C ILE A 218 -1.28 7.59 -11.32
N SER A 219 -0.75 6.50 -11.87
CA SER A 219 0.64 6.41 -12.30
C SER A 219 0.97 7.41 -13.42
N GLU A 220 0.09 7.57 -14.41
CA GLU A 220 0.25 8.55 -15.48
C GLU A 220 0.20 9.99 -14.95
N VAL A 221 -0.70 10.29 -14.01
CA VAL A 221 -0.78 11.60 -13.34
C VAL A 221 0.51 11.89 -12.58
N THR A 222 1.07 10.92 -11.85
CA THR A 222 2.36 11.09 -11.17
C THR A 222 3.49 11.43 -12.15
N ARG A 223 3.53 10.77 -13.32
CA ARG A 223 4.53 11.09 -14.37
C ARG A 223 4.35 12.49 -14.94
N LEU A 224 3.11 12.96 -15.12
CA LEU A 224 2.84 14.34 -15.53
C LEU A 224 3.33 15.33 -14.46
N ARG A 225 3.05 15.03 -13.20
CA ARG A 225 3.46 15.84 -12.05
C ARG A 225 4.97 16.02 -11.98
N ASP A 226 5.74 14.96 -12.25
CA ASP A 226 7.21 15.03 -12.30
C ASP A 226 7.73 15.95 -13.38
N ARG A 227 7.17 15.81 -14.59
CA ARG A 227 7.55 16.64 -15.73
C ARG A 227 7.25 18.10 -15.45
N ILE A 228 6.11 18.40 -14.83
CA ILE A 228 5.76 19.76 -14.42
C ILE A 228 6.76 20.26 -13.37
N ARG A 229 7.10 19.46 -12.36
CA ARG A 229 8.09 19.81 -11.33
C ARG A 229 9.47 20.07 -11.93
N GLN A 230 9.94 19.20 -12.83
CA GLN A 230 11.20 19.37 -13.54
C GLN A 230 11.22 20.69 -14.34
N ARG A 231 10.17 20.95 -15.13
CA ARG A 231 10.07 22.19 -15.92
C ARG A 231 10.03 23.44 -15.05
N HIS A 232 9.36 23.37 -13.90
CA HIS A 232 9.36 24.46 -12.92
C HIS A 232 10.77 24.71 -12.37
N GLY A 233 11.52 23.66 -12.02
CA GLY A 233 12.91 23.76 -11.60
C GLY A 233 13.87 24.28 -12.68
N GLU A 234 13.57 24.01 -13.95
CA GLU A 234 14.29 24.54 -15.12
C GLU A 234 13.88 25.98 -15.49
N GLY A 235 12.89 26.57 -14.81
CA GLY A 235 12.47 27.97 -15.00
C GLY A 235 11.51 28.21 -16.16
N TYR A 236 10.85 27.17 -16.69
CA TYR A 236 9.84 27.34 -17.75
C TYR A 236 8.54 27.94 -17.21
N GLU A 237 8.05 29.00 -17.87
CA GLU A 237 6.74 29.62 -17.60
C GLU A 237 5.88 29.70 -18.88
N PRO A 238 4.68 29.07 -18.93
CA PRO A 238 4.13 28.17 -17.92
C PRO A 238 4.88 26.82 -17.89
N ALA A 239 4.99 26.24 -16.69
CA ALA A 239 5.56 24.89 -16.52
C ALA A 239 4.69 23.82 -17.21
N VAL A 240 3.39 24.07 -17.32
CA VAL A 240 2.42 23.22 -18.02
C VAL A 240 2.33 23.65 -19.49
N ASP A 241 2.94 22.87 -20.39
CA ASP A 241 2.92 23.11 -21.83
C ASP A 241 1.74 22.44 -22.54
N TYR A 242 1.61 22.68 -23.85
CA TYR A 242 0.54 22.09 -24.66
C TYR A 242 0.56 20.56 -24.65
N GLN A 243 1.73 19.93 -24.63
CA GLN A 243 1.84 18.47 -24.63
C GLN A 243 1.32 17.89 -23.31
N ILE A 244 1.74 18.46 -22.17
CA ILE A 244 1.25 18.09 -20.84
C ILE A 244 -0.27 18.29 -20.75
N LEU A 245 -0.80 19.40 -21.29
CA LEU A 245 -2.25 19.65 -21.33
C LEU A 245 -2.99 18.61 -22.17
N SER A 246 -2.48 18.25 -23.34
CA SER A 246 -3.07 17.26 -24.23
C SER A 246 -3.14 15.88 -23.57
N GLU A 247 -2.04 15.45 -22.92
CA GLU A 247 -1.99 14.21 -22.15
C GLU A 247 -2.97 14.25 -20.97
N ALA A 248 -3.01 15.35 -20.21
CA ALA A 248 -3.94 15.53 -19.10
C ALA A 248 -5.42 15.48 -19.52
N VAL A 249 -5.77 16.06 -20.68
CA VAL A 249 -7.13 15.99 -21.24
C VAL A 249 -7.48 14.56 -21.65
N SER A 250 -6.51 13.79 -22.15
CA SER A 250 -6.71 12.37 -22.47
C SER A 250 -7.00 11.55 -21.22
N ILE A 251 -6.25 11.77 -20.13
CA ILE A 251 -6.49 11.13 -18.84
C ILE A 251 -7.84 11.56 -18.25
N ASP A 252 -8.18 12.85 -18.27
CA ASP A 252 -9.50 13.35 -17.81
C ASP A 252 -10.65 12.66 -18.56
N SER A 253 -10.54 12.54 -19.88
CA SER A 253 -11.54 11.86 -20.71
C SER A 253 -11.66 10.37 -20.33
N ALA A 254 -10.53 9.71 -20.08
CA ALA A 254 -10.51 8.31 -19.67
C ALA A 254 -11.13 8.08 -18.28
N ILE A 255 -10.82 8.93 -17.29
CA ILE A 255 -11.43 8.88 -15.94
C ILE A 255 -12.95 9.15 -16.01
N ARG A 256 -13.40 10.02 -16.91
CA ARG A 256 -14.83 10.30 -17.12
C ARG A 256 -15.58 9.11 -17.73
N LEU A 257 -14.97 8.42 -18.69
CA LEU A 257 -15.57 7.26 -19.36
C LEU A 257 -15.40 5.95 -18.59
N TRP A 258 -14.49 5.90 -17.62
CA TRP A 258 -14.24 4.72 -16.82
C TRP A 258 -15.49 4.34 -16.01
N GLU A 259 -15.75 3.03 -15.97
CA GLU A 259 -16.80 2.39 -15.20
C GLU A 259 -16.22 1.20 -14.45
N THR A 260 -16.71 0.98 -13.22
CA THR A 260 -16.27 -0.16 -12.41
C THR A 260 -17.07 -1.41 -12.73
N SER A 261 -16.47 -2.58 -12.53
CA SER A 261 -17.15 -3.88 -12.67
C SER A 261 -18.08 -4.21 -11.50
N TYR A 262 -17.97 -3.50 -10.37
CA TYR A 262 -18.83 -3.74 -9.21
C TYR A 262 -20.27 -3.27 -9.45
N PRO A 263 -21.28 -4.03 -8.98
CA PRO A 263 -22.66 -3.60 -9.06
C PRO A 263 -22.90 -2.28 -8.31
N PRO A 264 -23.72 -1.36 -8.85
CA PRO A 264 -24.10 -0.12 -8.16
C PRO A 264 -24.66 -0.36 -6.76
N ASN A 265 -24.47 0.61 -5.87
CA ASN A 265 -24.93 0.57 -4.46
C ASN A 265 -24.30 -0.54 -3.60
N THR A 266 -23.16 -1.08 -4.00
CA THR A 266 -22.33 -1.95 -3.15
C THR A 266 -21.21 -1.14 -2.48
N ALA A 267 -20.64 -1.66 -1.39
CA ALA A 267 -19.49 -1.03 -0.73
C ALA A 267 -18.29 -0.89 -1.69
N ASN A 268 -18.01 -1.93 -2.48
CA ASN A 268 -16.92 -1.92 -3.46
C ASN A 268 -17.18 -0.93 -4.59
N TRP A 269 -18.43 -0.78 -5.06
CA TRP A 269 -18.78 0.26 -6.03
C TRP A 269 -18.55 1.66 -5.47
N SER A 270 -18.99 1.92 -4.23
CA SER A 270 -18.80 3.21 -3.56
C SER A 270 -17.31 3.53 -3.38
N LEU A 271 -16.51 2.53 -2.99
CA LEU A 271 -15.06 2.63 -2.91
C LEU A 271 -14.43 2.94 -4.27
N ALA A 272 -14.86 2.24 -5.32
CA ALA A 272 -14.36 2.47 -6.67
C ALA A 272 -14.69 3.91 -7.15
N GLN A 273 -15.89 4.43 -6.85
CA GLN A 273 -16.23 5.82 -7.12
C GLN A 273 -15.41 6.82 -6.29
N LEU A 274 -15.16 6.52 -5.01
CA LEU A 274 -14.26 7.33 -4.16
C LEU A 274 -12.86 7.44 -4.79
N TYR A 275 -12.31 6.32 -5.26
CA TYR A 275 -11.03 6.28 -5.97
C TYR A 275 -11.03 7.05 -7.28
N ARG A 276 -12.12 6.99 -8.05
CA ARG A 276 -12.30 7.79 -9.27
C ARG A 276 -12.26 9.29 -8.95
N GLN A 277 -12.96 9.73 -7.91
CA GLN A 277 -12.94 11.13 -7.48
C GLN A 277 -11.55 11.57 -7.00
N SER A 278 -10.87 10.76 -6.19
CA SER A 278 -9.52 11.08 -5.71
C SER A 278 -8.50 11.13 -6.86
N THR A 279 -8.63 10.25 -7.86
CA THR A 279 -7.77 10.25 -9.06
C THR A 279 -7.98 11.52 -9.88
N TRP A 280 -9.24 11.94 -10.06
CA TRP A 280 -9.54 13.18 -10.78
C TRP A 280 -9.01 14.41 -10.04
N VAL A 281 -9.17 14.46 -8.72
CA VAL A 281 -8.63 15.54 -7.89
C VAL A 281 -7.10 15.61 -7.99
N TYR A 282 -6.44 14.45 -8.00
CA TYR A 282 -4.99 14.37 -8.18
C TYR A 282 -4.56 14.93 -9.54
N LEU A 283 -5.24 14.57 -10.63
CA LEU A 283 -5.01 15.12 -11.96
C LEU A 283 -5.24 16.64 -11.99
N TYR A 284 -6.38 17.09 -11.47
CA TYR A 284 -6.76 18.51 -11.47
C TYR A 284 -5.72 19.36 -10.74
N ARG A 285 -5.32 18.95 -9.53
CA ARG A 285 -4.28 19.63 -8.76
C ARG A 285 -2.92 19.57 -9.41
N THR A 286 -2.63 18.50 -10.18
CA THR A 286 -1.36 18.39 -10.90
C THR A 286 -1.24 19.47 -11.98
N ILE A 287 -2.30 19.73 -12.75
CA ILE A 287 -2.25 20.67 -13.90
C ILE A 287 -2.71 22.10 -13.59
N ARG A 288 -3.46 22.32 -12.50
CA ARG A 288 -3.97 23.64 -12.12
C ARG A 288 -3.17 24.22 -10.95
N PRO A 289 -3.09 25.56 -10.84
CA PRO A 289 -2.57 26.21 -9.64
C PRO A 289 -3.32 25.72 -8.40
N SER A 290 -2.61 25.57 -7.28
CA SER A 290 -3.24 25.22 -6.01
C SER A 290 -4.05 26.41 -5.49
N GLN A 291 -5.34 26.46 -5.82
CA GLN A 291 -6.27 27.52 -5.42
C GLN A 291 -7.65 26.91 -5.14
N PRO A 292 -8.45 27.52 -4.24
CA PRO A 292 -9.84 27.13 -4.06
C PRO A 292 -10.63 27.39 -5.35
N GLY A 293 -11.61 26.53 -5.63
CA GLY A 293 -12.52 26.71 -6.75
C GLY A 293 -13.67 25.71 -6.72
N ASP A 294 -14.78 26.06 -7.37
CA ASP A 294 -16.03 25.30 -7.30
C ASP A 294 -15.86 23.86 -7.79
N LYS A 295 -15.05 23.65 -8.84
CA LYS A 295 -14.81 22.32 -9.41
C LYS A 295 -14.12 21.37 -8.42
N ILE A 296 -13.04 21.83 -7.77
CA ILE A 296 -12.32 20.99 -6.82
C ILE A 296 -13.13 20.80 -5.53
N ALA A 297 -13.83 21.84 -5.09
CA ALA A 297 -14.72 21.75 -3.94
C ALA A 297 -15.82 20.71 -4.16
N GLN A 298 -16.51 20.77 -5.30
CA GLN A 298 -17.56 19.82 -5.66
C GLN A 298 -17.04 18.38 -5.68
N VAL A 299 -15.91 18.12 -6.34
CA VAL A 299 -15.38 16.76 -6.43
C VAL A 299 -14.92 16.23 -5.06
N VAL A 300 -14.39 17.08 -4.18
CA VAL A 300 -14.08 16.70 -2.80
C VAL A 300 -15.36 16.34 -2.04
N ASP A 301 -16.42 17.13 -2.17
CA ASP A 301 -17.70 16.82 -1.51
C ASP A 301 -18.36 15.54 -2.04
N ASP A 302 -18.30 15.29 -3.35
CA ASP A 302 -18.77 14.05 -3.97
C ASP A 302 -17.95 12.84 -3.51
N GLY A 303 -16.63 12.96 -3.44
CA GLY A 303 -15.74 11.92 -2.91
C GLY A 303 -16.08 11.60 -1.46
N LEU A 304 -16.26 12.63 -0.63
CA LEU A 304 -16.68 12.45 0.76
C LEU A 304 -18.10 11.84 0.88
N ALA A 305 -19.00 12.13 -0.06
CA ALA A 305 -20.33 11.50 -0.09
C ALA A 305 -20.26 9.99 -0.39
N TYR A 306 -19.30 9.53 -1.20
CA TYR A 306 -19.04 8.10 -1.38
C TYR A 306 -18.36 7.47 -0.16
N LEU A 307 -17.48 8.21 0.52
CA LEU A 307 -16.89 7.77 1.78
C LEU A 307 -17.97 7.52 2.85
N ASP A 308 -18.95 8.43 2.96
CA ASP A 308 -20.07 8.30 3.92
C ASP A 308 -20.98 7.09 3.62
N GLN A 309 -20.95 6.53 2.40
CA GLN A 309 -21.70 5.34 2.03
C GLN A 309 -21.01 4.03 2.41
N LEU A 310 -19.73 4.05 2.82
CA LEU A 310 -19.00 2.85 3.20
C LEU A 310 -19.46 2.31 4.57
N PRO A 311 -19.94 1.05 4.65
CA PRO A 311 -20.26 0.42 5.93
C PRO A 311 -19.04 0.33 6.83
N GLN A 312 -19.19 0.63 8.12
CA GLN A 312 -18.07 0.67 9.08
C GLN A 312 -17.31 -0.65 9.24
N ASP A 313 -17.93 -1.78 8.88
CA ASP A 313 -17.39 -3.14 8.93
C ASP A 313 -16.94 -3.67 7.56
N ALA A 314 -17.03 -2.85 6.51
CA ALA A 314 -16.62 -3.24 5.17
C ALA A 314 -15.10 -3.36 5.09
N GLY A 315 -14.62 -4.43 4.45
CA GLY A 315 -13.21 -4.60 4.08
C GLY A 315 -12.67 -3.42 3.27
N ALA A 316 -13.55 -2.63 2.64
CA ALA A 316 -13.27 -1.37 1.95
C ALA A 316 -12.27 -0.45 2.69
N TYR A 317 -12.36 -0.36 4.02
CA TYR A 317 -11.47 0.49 4.81
C TYR A 317 -9.99 0.07 4.75
N SER A 318 -9.67 -1.16 4.33
CA SER A 318 -8.27 -1.62 4.19
C SER A 318 -7.48 -0.87 3.11
N ILE A 319 -8.13 -0.06 2.26
CA ILE A 319 -7.47 0.71 1.19
C ILE A 319 -7.97 2.16 1.09
N VAL A 320 -8.63 2.70 2.11
CA VAL A 320 -9.20 4.07 2.08
C VAL A 320 -8.15 5.16 2.32
N LEU A 321 -6.98 4.81 2.84
CA LEU A 321 -5.96 5.79 3.24
C LEU A 321 -5.52 6.70 2.09
N MET A 322 -5.21 6.13 0.91
CA MET A 322 -4.77 6.93 -0.25
C MET A 322 -5.86 7.89 -0.76
N PRO A 323 -7.11 7.46 -1.04
CA PRO A 323 -8.17 8.39 -1.43
C PRO A 323 -8.39 9.50 -0.40
N LEU A 324 -8.41 9.15 0.89
CA LEU A 324 -8.61 10.11 1.96
C LEU A 324 -7.46 11.13 2.06
N PHE A 325 -6.22 10.67 1.85
CA PHE A 325 -5.05 11.52 1.75
C PHE A 325 -5.16 12.50 0.56
N LEU A 326 -5.48 12.00 -0.64
CA LEU A 326 -5.60 12.83 -1.85
C LEU A 326 -6.72 13.88 -1.75
N LEU A 327 -7.90 13.48 -1.25
CA LEU A 327 -9.01 14.40 -1.00
C LEU A 327 -8.65 15.38 0.11
N GLY A 328 -7.98 14.92 1.17
CA GLY A 328 -7.54 15.73 2.30
C GLY A 328 -6.56 16.81 1.87
N CYS A 329 -5.53 16.45 1.11
CA CYS A 329 -4.60 17.39 0.50
C CYS A 329 -5.28 18.38 -0.45
N SER A 330 -6.56 18.18 -0.80
CA SER A 330 -7.32 19.00 -1.75
C SER A 330 -8.49 19.76 -1.11
N ALA A 331 -8.67 19.60 0.21
CA ALA A 331 -9.75 20.20 0.98
C ALA A 331 -9.40 21.63 1.42
N PHE A 332 -9.77 22.61 0.60
CA PHE A 332 -9.60 24.03 0.91
C PHE A 332 -10.65 24.56 1.89
N LEU A 333 -11.83 23.92 1.96
CA LEU A 333 -12.95 24.41 2.75
C LEU A 333 -12.98 23.74 4.14
N GLU A 334 -13.18 24.55 5.18
CA GLU A 334 -13.23 24.09 6.57
C GLU A 334 -14.25 22.95 6.82
N PRO A 335 -15.47 22.96 6.26
CA PRO A 335 -16.39 21.83 6.40
C PRO A 335 -15.84 20.52 5.82
N GLN A 336 -15.10 20.59 4.71
CA GLN A 336 -14.46 19.42 4.09
C GLN A 336 -13.34 18.89 4.97
N ARG A 337 -12.50 19.78 5.54
CA ARG A 337 -11.42 19.41 6.47
C ARG A 337 -11.95 18.63 7.68
N LYS A 338 -13.08 19.05 8.25
CA LYS A 338 -13.75 18.33 9.36
C LYS A 338 -14.24 16.94 8.96
N ARG A 339 -14.81 16.79 7.75
CA ARG A 339 -15.23 15.48 7.22
C ARG A 339 -14.03 14.57 6.95
N ILE A 340 -12.94 15.11 6.40
CA ILE A 340 -11.68 14.38 6.21
C ILE A 340 -11.12 13.89 7.53
N GLN A 341 -11.07 14.74 8.57
CA GLN A 341 -10.62 14.35 9.90
C GLN A 341 -11.45 13.18 10.46
N LYS A 342 -12.78 13.28 10.38
CA LYS A 342 -13.67 12.17 10.78
C LYS A 342 -13.37 10.88 10.00
N GLY A 343 -13.04 10.98 8.72
CA GLY A 343 -12.61 9.85 7.90
C GLY A 343 -11.33 9.19 8.44
N PHE A 344 -10.34 10.00 8.83
CA PHE A 344 -9.08 9.50 9.40
C PHE A 344 -9.30 8.84 10.76
N ASP A 345 -10.14 9.45 11.61
CA ASP A 345 -10.51 8.89 12.91
C ASP A 345 -11.25 7.54 12.78
N THR A 346 -12.15 7.44 11.78
CA THR A 346 -12.88 6.21 11.47
C THR A 346 -11.94 5.12 10.96
N LEU A 347 -11.06 5.46 10.02
CA LEU A 347 -10.07 4.53 9.48
C LEU A 347 -9.12 4.04 10.58
N LYS A 348 -8.68 4.92 11.48
CA LYS A 348 -7.84 4.55 12.61
C LYS A 348 -8.56 3.60 13.57
N SER A 349 -9.84 3.87 13.84
CA SER A 349 -10.67 3.02 14.70
C SER A 349 -10.90 1.62 14.10
N TYR A 350 -10.98 1.52 12.76
CA TYR A 350 -11.16 0.24 12.07
C TYR A 350 -9.90 -0.62 12.04
N SER A 351 -8.77 -0.07 11.59
CA SER A 351 -7.57 -0.87 11.29
C SER A 351 -6.48 -0.81 12.35
N ASN A 352 -6.47 0.24 13.18
CA ASN A 352 -5.40 0.58 14.13
C ASN A 352 -3.98 0.62 13.53
N LEU A 353 -3.83 0.70 12.20
CA LEU A 353 -2.53 0.83 11.54
C LEU A 353 -1.90 2.18 11.90
N ARG A 354 -0.58 2.19 12.14
CA ARG A 354 0.14 3.37 12.66
C ARG A 354 0.67 4.30 11.56
N ASN A 355 0.54 3.93 10.29
CA ASN A 355 0.84 4.83 9.16
C ASN A 355 -0.24 5.90 8.92
N ILE A 356 -1.44 5.73 9.52
CA ILE A 356 -2.57 6.65 9.39
C ILE A 356 -2.25 8.01 10.01
N GLU A 357 -1.63 8.04 11.20
CA GLU A 357 -1.28 9.29 11.87
C GLU A 357 -0.24 10.12 11.11
N PRO A 358 0.88 9.54 10.62
CA PRO A 358 1.79 10.19 9.67
C PRO A 358 1.07 10.82 8.48
N ALA A 359 0.19 10.05 7.81
CA ALA A 359 -0.56 10.52 6.65
C ALA A 359 -1.42 11.74 7.00
N PHE A 360 -2.16 11.68 8.11
CA PHE A 360 -3.01 12.79 8.53
C PHE A 360 -2.21 14.02 8.98
N LYS A 361 -1.03 13.81 9.58
CA LYS A 361 -0.11 14.90 9.94
C LYS A 361 0.32 15.69 8.71
N VAL A 362 0.63 15.00 7.61
CA VAL A 362 0.95 15.63 6.32
C VAL A 362 -0.26 16.39 5.77
N VAL A 363 -1.46 15.81 5.78
CA VAL A 363 -2.68 16.49 5.32
C VAL A 363 -2.91 17.80 6.09
N LYS A 364 -2.79 17.77 7.41
CA LYS A 364 -2.87 18.99 8.24
C LYS A 364 -1.79 20.00 7.88
N LYS A 365 -0.56 19.54 7.62
CA LYS A 365 0.51 20.43 7.18
C LYS A 365 0.20 21.08 5.83
N VAL A 366 -0.38 20.33 4.89
CA VAL A 366 -0.84 20.86 3.61
C VAL A 366 -1.91 21.94 3.83
N TRP A 367 -2.84 21.77 4.77
CA TRP A 367 -3.82 22.81 5.12
C TRP A 367 -3.16 24.07 5.67
N GLU A 368 -2.19 23.95 6.58
CA GLU A 368 -1.42 25.11 7.07
C GLU A 368 -0.72 25.85 5.94
N VAL A 369 -0.14 25.13 4.98
CA VAL A 369 0.52 25.72 3.80
C VAL A 369 -0.51 26.34 2.85
N MET A 370 -1.68 25.73 2.65
CA MET A 370 -2.78 26.35 1.88
C MET A 370 -3.18 27.72 2.46
N ASP A 371 -3.25 27.82 3.79
CA ASP A 371 -3.72 29.01 4.49
C ASP A 371 -2.64 30.12 4.56
N SER A 372 -1.36 29.75 4.52
CA SER A 372 -0.23 30.70 4.69
C SER A 372 0.55 30.98 3.41
N ASN A 373 0.78 29.96 2.57
CA ASN A 373 1.53 30.06 1.32
C ASN A 373 0.94 29.13 0.25
N ILE A 374 -0.20 29.54 -0.28
CA ILE A 374 -1.01 28.70 -1.17
C ILE A 374 -0.25 28.16 -2.39
N LYS A 375 0.74 28.90 -2.90
CA LYS A 375 1.54 28.46 -4.05
C LYS A 375 2.38 27.23 -3.74
N GLU A 376 2.93 27.14 -2.54
CA GLU A 376 3.75 26.00 -2.09
C GLU A 376 2.91 24.77 -1.74
N SER A 377 1.61 24.96 -1.47
CA SER A 377 0.70 23.83 -1.17
C SER A 377 0.52 22.86 -2.34
N TRP A 378 0.93 23.25 -3.55
CA TRP A 378 0.89 22.39 -4.74
C TRP A 378 1.77 21.15 -4.55
N ASP A 379 2.98 21.27 -3.98
CA ASP A 379 3.98 20.20 -3.90
C ASP A 379 3.98 19.50 -2.54
N TRP A 380 2.98 18.66 -2.26
CA TRP A 380 2.91 17.97 -0.97
C TRP A 380 4.03 16.94 -0.78
N GLU A 381 4.61 16.38 -1.84
CA GLU A 381 5.77 15.50 -1.73
C GLU A 381 6.99 16.28 -1.23
N LYS A 382 7.16 17.54 -1.66
CA LYS A 382 8.15 18.43 -1.05
C LYS A 382 7.83 18.73 0.41
N ILE A 383 6.57 18.98 0.76
CA ILE A 383 6.16 19.17 2.16
C ILE A 383 6.49 17.93 3.00
N ILE A 384 6.24 16.73 2.50
CA ILE A 384 6.59 15.45 3.14
C ILE A 384 8.11 15.36 3.35
N SER A 385 8.89 15.69 2.31
CA SER A 385 10.36 15.72 2.40
C SER A 385 10.85 16.75 3.42
N ASP A 386 10.27 17.95 3.46
CA ASP A 386 10.62 19.01 4.41
C ASP A 386 10.24 18.64 5.86
N MET A 387 9.29 17.71 6.03
CA MET A 387 8.92 17.14 7.32
C MET A 387 9.83 15.98 7.76
N ASP A 388 10.83 15.59 6.95
CA ASP A 388 11.70 14.42 7.17
C ASP A 388 10.88 13.13 7.32
N MET A 389 9.88 12.95 6.46
CA MET A 389 8.97 11.81 6.48
C MET A 389 9.01 11.01 5.19
N ASP A 390 8.92 9.69 5.33
CA ASP A 390 8.96 8.74 4.23
C ASP A 390 8.22 7.45 4.63
N PHE A 391 6.98 7.32 4.15
CA PHE A 391 6.02 6.30 4.57
C PHE A 391 5.03 5.98 3.44
N LEU A 392 4.29 4.87 3.59
CA LEU A 392 3.27 4.43 2.63
C LEU A 392 1.86 4.89 3.06
N ILE A 393 1.09 5.45 2.12
CA ILE A 393 -0.33 5.81 2.28
C ILE A 393 -1.28 4.66 1.87
N THR A 394 -0.90 3.44 2.21
CA THR A 394 -1.63 2.20 1.90
C THR A 394 -2.42 1.71 3.10
#